data_AF-A0A7G9S6E1-F1
#
_entry.id   AF-A0A7G9S6E1-F1
#
_cell.length_a   1.000
_cell.length_b   1.000
_cell.length_c   1.000
_cell.angle_alpha   90.00
_cell.angle_beta   90.00
_cell.angle_gamma   90.00
#
_symmetry.space_group_name_H-M   'P 1'
#
loop_
_entity.id
_entity.type
_entity.pdbx_description
1 polymer ?
#
loop_
_entity_poly.entity_id
_entity_poly.type
_entity_poly.pdbx_seq_one_letter_code
_entity_poly.pdbx_strand_id
1 'polypeptide(L)'
;MEFGLIAVAAVIVLVGVSLLSGRIGIAAPLALVLVGIGIGYIPGVPLIVIDPEIILLGVLPPILYAAAVNVPFVDFRRNLRPVAGLSVLLVLISAVIVGVLLHLAVPQLPLPVAIALGAVISPPDAVAATSIGKRLGLPERIISILEGESLVNDATSLVLLRTALAAVGGGFVFWNAAGSFAYSVVAALAVGLIMGVITVWIRSRINNPVYDTLISFVVPFISFIPAEEIGASGVLAVVVTGLYTGHSSARHFNAITRTNERLNWRTLQFILENGVFLLMGLQLHELVNEVLGSPFHLGKITLISVCLVALLIVCRALFIVPLIFSMRGQERRNQSRGDSISRLEERLARKGKGDDERAARRIQLLRQRAQADLDHDLEQQLGWREGVVLSWSAMRGVVTLAAAQSIPSEVPYRPQIVLIAFLVAVFTLLLHGLTLPAVIRWLWPAGVKSGLDRTELAALGRDLVEAGVDAIDDELSLETEDPERTISPDAAVERAKTSTRNAIAPLSFDAPPTGAHPTTETPAAAYARLARLALEAQRTALNEERAIGRYSSKAIRAAELALDAHEARITPFNH
;
A
#
# COMPACT_ATOMS: atom_id res chain seq x y z
N MET A 1 -16.76 33.32 3.89
CA MET A 1 -15.65 33.62 2.96
C MET A 1 -14.29 33.26 3.55
N GLU A 2 -14.07 33.43 4.86
CA GLU A 2 -12.79 33.16 5.53
C GLU A 2 -12.32 31.70 5.40
N PHE A 3 -13.16 30.69 5.68
CA PHE A 3 -12.77 29.28 5.52
C PHE A 3 -12.40 28.91 4.08
N GLY A 4 -13.07 29.49 3.08
CA GLY A 4 -12.74 29.28 1.67
C GLY A 4 -11.37 29.86 1.29
N LEU A 5 -11.06 31.06 1.79
CA LEU A 5 -9.74 31.67 1.62
C LEU A 5 -8.63 30.85 2.29
N ILE A 6 -8.88 30.35 3.50
CA ILE A 6 -7.94 29.49 4.23
C ILE A 6 -7.69 28.20 3.45
N ALA A 7 -8.73 27.54 2.94
CA ALA A 7 -8.60 26.32 2.17
C ALA A 7 -7.78 26.54 0.88
N VAL A 8 -8.04 27.63 0.15
CA VAL A 8 -7.27 27.99 -1.05
C VAL A 8 -5.81 28.30 -0.71
N ALA A 9 -5.57 29.08 0.35
CA ALA A 9 -4.23 29.38 0.82
C ALA A 9 -3.47 28.10 1.23
N ALA A 10 -4.13 27.18 1.93
CA ALA A 10 -3.55 25.90 2.33
C ALA A 10 -3.13 25.07 1.11
N VAL A 11 -3.96 24.99 0.06
CA VAL A 11 -3.60 24.29 -1.19
C VAL A 11 -2.42 24.97 -1.90
N ILE A 12 -2.40 26.30 -1.97
CA ILE A 12 -1.28 27.04 -2.56
C ILE A 12 0.02 26.78 -1.81
N VAL A 13 0.00 26.83 -0.48
CA VAL A 13 1.15 26.52 0.38
C VAL A 13 1.57 25.06 0.17
N LEU A 14 0.62 24.13 0.16
CA LEU A 14 0.89 22.70 -0.02
C LEU A 14 1.62 22.44 -1.34
N VAL A 15 1.10 22.97 -2.45
CA VAL A 15 1.71 22.82 -3.78
C VAL A 15 3.05 23.55 -3.86
N GLY A 16 3.12 24.80 -3.40
CA GLY A 16 4.34 25.62 -3.44
C GLY A 16 5.50 24.99 -2.66
N VAL A 17 5.23 24.54 -1.43
CA VAL A 17 6.23 23.87 -0.58
C VAL A 17 6.63 22.53 -1.17
N SER A 18 5.69 21.77 -1.74
CA SER A 18 6.00 20.48 -2.37
C SER A 18 6.90 20.63 -3.61
N LEU A 19 6.64 21.64 -4.45
CA LEU A 19 7.48 21.98 -5.61
C LEU A 19 8.89 22.38 -5.18
N LEU A 20 9.00 23.21 -4.13
CA LEU A 20 10.28 23.64 -3.59
C LEU A 20 11.06 22.46 -2.96
N SER A 21 10.36 21.61 -2.21
CA SER A 21 10.93 20.42 -1.58
C SER A 21 11.51 19.45 -2.61
N GLY A 22 10.81 19.25 -3.74
CA GLY A 22 11.31 18.47 -4.86
C GLY A 22 12.61 18.99 -5.47
N ARG A 23 12.83 20.31 -5.49
CA ARG A 23 14.09 20.94 -5.94
C ARG A 23 15.23 20.80 -4.94
N ILE A 24 14.94 20.98 -3.65
CA ILE A 24 15.95 20.89 -2.58
C ILE A 24 16.30 19.42 -2.29
N GLY A 25 15.44 18.48 -2.70
CA GLY A 25 15.65 17.05 -2.52
C GLY A 25 15.28 16.54 -1.13
N ILE A 26 14.39 17.27 -0.44
CA ILE A 26 13.82 16.91 0.87
C ILE A 26 12.44 16.26 0.63
N ALA A 27 11.92 15.50 1.59
CA ALA A 27 10.55 14.97 1.52
C ALA A 27 9.53 16.11 1.74
N ALA A 28 8.46 16.16 0.93
CA ALA A 28 7.41 17.18 1.06
C ALA A 28 6.79 17.25 2.48
N PRO A 29 6.45 16.12 3.14
CA PRO A 29 5.99 16.12 4.53
C PRO A 29 6.87 16.91 5.50
N LEU A 30 8.19 16.77 5.37
CA LEU A 30 9.16 17.44 6.25
C LEU A 30 9.09 18.97 6.11
N ALA A 31 9.11 19.41 4.85
CA ALA A 31 9.08 20.83 4.53
C ALA A 31 7.75 21.46 4.96
N LEU A 32 6.64 20.74 4.82
CA LEU A 32 5.32 21.20 5.22
C LEU A 32 5.16 21.33 6.73
N VAL A 33 5.70 20.39 7.52
CA VAL A 33 5.72 20.53 8.98
C VAL A 33 6.51 21.78 9.38
N LEU A 34 7.71 21.98 8.84
CA LEU A 34 8.55 23.15 9.17
C LEU A 34 7.88 24.47 8.77
N VAL A 35 7.27 24.52 7.58
CA VAL A 35 6.53 25.70 7.12
C VAL A 35 5.27 25.93 7.95
N GLY A 36 4.53 24.88 8.29
CA GLY A 36 3.36 24.96 9.18
C GLY A 36 3.73 25.51 10.56
N ILE A 37 4.86 25.04 11.13
CA ILE A 37 5.39 25.59 12.39
C ILE A 37 5.68 27.08 12.21
N GLY A 38 6.39 27.47 11.14
CA GLY A 38 6.70 28.87 10.87
C GLY A 38 5.47 29.76 10.73
N ILE A 39 4.45 29.29 10.01
CA ILE A 39 3.17 30.00 9.83
C ILE A 39 2.41 30.12 11.16
N GLY A 40 2.45 29.08 12.00
CA GLY A 40 1.76 29.07 13.30
C GLY A 40 2.23 30.16 14.27
N TYR A 41 3.45 30.68 14.12
CA TYR A 41 3.97 31.80 14.92
C TYR A 41 3.68 33.19 14.31
N ILE A 42 3.08 33.28 13.12
CA ILE A 42 2.78 34.57 12.49
C ILE A 42 1.55 35.19 13.17
N PRO A 43 1.66 36.43 13.72
CA PRO A 43 0.54 37.09 14.35
C PRO A 43 -0.57 37.40 13.32
N GLY A 44 -1.81 37.03 13.63
CA GLY A 44 -2.98 37.25 12.77
C GLY A 44 -3.44 36.05 11.93
N VAL A 45 -2.70 34.92 11.97
CA VAL A 45 -3.20 33.65 11.42
C VAL A 45 -4.26 33.09 12.38
N PRO A 46 -5.48 32.74 11.91
CA PRO A 46 -6.50 32.17 12.78
C PRO A 46 -6.07 30.79 13.30
N LEU A 47 -6.36 30.53 14.57
CA LEU A 47 -6.13 29.23 15.20
C LEU A 47 -7.07 28.19 14.58
N ILE A 48 -6.51 27.21 13.87
CA ILE A 48 -7.27 26.12 13.26
C ILE A 48 -7.24 24.92 14.20
N VAL A 49 -8.22 24.87 15.12
CA VAL A 49 -8.48 23.68 15.93
C VAL A 49 -9.33 22.73 15.09
N ILE A 50 -8.78 21.56 14.74
CA ILE A 50 -9.49 20.52 14.01
C ILE A 50 -9.92 19.47 15.01
N ASP A 51 -11.21 19.16 15.00
CA ASP A 51 -11.76 18.06 15.79
C ASP A 51 -11.05 16.74 15.39
N PRO A 52 -10.49 15.99 16.35
CA PRO A 52 -9.83 14.70 16.09
C PRO A 52 -10.71 13.72 15.33
N GLU A 53 -12.02 13.76 15.54
CA GLU A 53 -12.97 12.89 14.83
C GLU A 53 -12.98 13.15 13.33
N ILE A 54 -12.78 14.40 12.89
CA ILE A 54 -12.69 14.76 11.46
C ILE A 54 -11.45 14.12 10.83
N ILE A 55 -10.33 14.05 11.55
CA ILE A 55 -9.11 13.41 11.04
C ILE A 55 -9.29 11.89 11.00
N LEU A 56 -9.82 11.31 12.06
CA LEU A 56 -9.98 9.85 12.20
C LEU A 56 -11.05 9.27 11.27
N LEU A 57 -12.17 9.98 11.06
CA LEU A 57 -13.24 9.53 10.19
C LEU A 57 -13.08 10.07 8.76
N GLY A 58 -12.67 11.32 8.60
CA GLY A 58 -12.63 12.00 7.31
C GLY A 58 -11.34 11.78 6.50
N VAL A 59 -10.19 11.69 7.17
CA VAL A 59 -8.88 11.68 6.50
C VAL A 59 -8.22 10.31 6.50
N LEU A 60 -8.28 9.61 7.63
CA LEU A 60 -7.58 8.33 7.81
C LEU A 60 -8.11 7.22 6.88
N PRO A 61 -9.43 6.97 6.74
CA PRO A 61 -9.91 5.87 5.90
C PRO A 61 -9.51 6.04 4.42
N PRO A 62 -9.67 7.22 3.78
CA PRO A 62 -9.20 7.42 2.41
C PRO A 62 -7.69 7.21 2.23
N ILE A 63 -6.84 7.68 3.16
CA ILE A 63 -5.38 7.49 3.07
C ILE A 63 -5.03 6.00 3.13
N LEU A 64 -5.59 5.27 4.09
CA LEU A 64 -5.33 3.85 4.26
C LEU A 64 -5.81 3.03 3.07
N TYR A 65 -6.99 3.34 2.54
CA TYR A 65 -7.51 2.70 1.34
C TYR A 65 -6.60 2.96 0.13
N ALA A 66 -6.21 4.22 -0.09
CA ALA A 66 -5.31 4.61 -1.17
C ALA A 66 -3.96 3.88 -1.08
N ALA A 67 -3.40 3.76 0.12
CA ALA A 67 -2.20 2.98 0.37
C ALA A 67 -2.42 1.50 0.06
N ALA A 68 -3.48 0.89 0.58
CA ALA A 68 -3.78 -0.53 0.46
C ALA A 68 -4.04 -1.00 -0.97
N VAL A 69 -4.79 -0.24 -1.77
CA VAL A 69 -5.10 -0.58 -3.17
C VAL A 69 -3.86 -0.66 -4.05
N ASN A 70 -2.79 0.06 -3.68
CA ASN A 70 -1.55 0.11 -4.45
C ASN A 70 -0.52 -0.95 -4.04
N VAL A 71 -0.75 -1.70 -2.96
CA VAL A 71 0.18 -2.73 -2.48
C VAL A 71 0.16 -3.95 -3.42
N PRO A 72 1.32 -4.38 -3.94
CA PRO A 72 1.40 -5.63 -4.71
C PRO A 72 1.08 -6.83 -3.81
N PHE A 73 -0.10 -7.42 -3.99
CA PHE A 73 -0.61 -8.48 -3.12
C PHE A 73 0.33 -9.70 -3.00
N VAL A 74 1.00 -10.08 -4.09
CA VAL A 74 1.89 -11.25 -4.10
C VAL A 74 3.14 -11.00 -3.25
N ASP A 75 3.76 -9.83 -3.38
CA ASP A 75 4.93 -9.45 -2.59
C ASP A 75 4.57 -9.26 -1.11
N PHE A 76 3.40 -8.68 -0.85
CA PHE A 76 2.87 -8.57 0.51
C PHE A 76 2.68 -9.95 1.15
N ARG A 77 2.08 -10.91 0.43
CA ARG A 77 1.89 -12.29 0.90
C ARG A 77 3.23 -12.99 1.18
N ARG A 78 4.23 -12.80 0.30
CA ARG A 78 5.59 -13.33 0.48
C ARG A 78 6.25 -12.78 1.74
N ASN A 79 6.02 -11.51 2.02
CA ASN A 79 6.60 -10.79 3.15
C ASN A 79 5.67 -10.69 4.38
N LEU A 80 4.61 -11.52 4.46
CA LEU A 80 3.63 -11.42 5.54
C LEU A 80 4.26 -11.63 6.94
N ARG A 81 5.29 -12.47 7.05
CA ARG A 81 6.00 -12.70 8.33
C ARG A 81 6.75 -11.46 8.82
N PRO A 82 7.69 -10.87 8.05
CA PRO A 82 8.36 -9.65 8.48
C PRO A 82 7.37 -8.48 8.67
N VAL A 83 6.36 -8.35 7.80
CA VAL A 83 5.31 -7.34 7.97
C VAL A 83 4.55 -7.53 9.28
N ALA A 84 3.98 -8.71 9.55
CA ALA A 84 3.25 -8.97 10.79
C ALA A 84 4.14 -8.84 12.05
N GLY A 85 5.41 -9.24 11.96
CA GLY A 85 6.37 -9.08 13.04
C GLY A 85 6.64 -7.61 13.38
N LEU A 86 6.92 -6.79 12.36
CA LEU A 86 7.15 -5.35 12.52
C LEU A 86 5.86 -4.60 12.90
N SER A 87 4.70 -5.07 12.44
CA SER A 87 3.45 -4.33 12.59
C SER A 87 2.59 -4.65 13.78
N VAL A 88 2.63 -5.89 14.23
CA VAL A 88 1.81 -6.32 15.35
C VAL A 88 2.72 -6.53 16.55
N LEU A 89 3.71 -7.41 16.41
CA LEU A 89 4.53 -7.82 17.54
C LEU A 89 5.44 -6.69 18.05
N LEU A 90 6.19 -6.04 17.16
CA LEU A 90 7.03 -4.91 17.55
C LEU A 90 6.16 -3.80 18.16
N VAL A 91 5.04 -3.43 17.54
CA VAL A 91 4.15 -2.37 18.04
C VAL A 91 3.65 -2.67 19.45
N LEU A 92 3.17 -3.89 19.71
CA LEU A 92 2.75 -4.31 21.05
C LEU A 92 3.89 -4.22 22.07
N ILE A 93 5.08 -4.73 21.70
CA ILE A 93 6.25 -4.72 22.57
C ILE A 93 6.68 -3.28 22.89
N SER A 94 6.86 -2.42 21.89
CA SER A 94 7.28 -1.04 22.13
C SER A 94 6.24 -0.22 22.87
N ALA A 95 4.94 -0.42 22.60
CA ALA A 95 3.88 0.26 23.35
C ALA A 95 3.89 -0.10 24.85
N VAL A 96 4.05 -1.40 25.18
CA VAL A 96 4.15 -1.86 26.57
C VAL A 96 5.42 -1.34 27.23
N ILE A 97 6.58 -1.44 26.57
CA ILE A 97 7.86 -0.94 27.11
C ILE A 97 7.77 0.57 27.38
N VAL A 98 7.27 1.34 26.42
CA VAL A 98 7.07 2.79 26.58
C VAL A 98 6.09 3.08 27.72
N GLY A 99 4.95 2.39 27.77
CA GLY A 99 3.93 2.62 28.79
C GLY A 99 4.42 2.31 30.19
N VAL A 100 5.13 1.20 30.39
CA VAL A 100 5.74 0.86 31.68
C VAL A 100 6.78 1.90 32.08
N LEU A 101 7.68 2.30 31.18
CA LEU A 101 8.71 3.29 31.49
C LEU A 101 8.12 4.67 31.79
N LEU A 102 7.07 5.08 31.08
CA LEU A 102 6.35 6.33 31.36
C LEU A 102 5.62 6.30 32.69
N HIS A 103 4.95 5.20 33.03
CA HIS A 103 4.30 5.04 34.33
C HIS A 103 5.33 5.08 35.48
N LEU A 104 6.51 4.48 35.29
CA LEU A 104 7.60 4.55 36.26
C LEU A 104 8.17 5.97 36.39
N ALA A 105 8.31 6.70 35.28
CA ALA A 105 8.83 8.07 35.28
C ALA A 105 7.81 9.09 35.84
N VAL A 106 6.52 8.85 35.60
CA VAL A 106 5.40 9.69 36.05
C VAL A 106 4.35 8.80 36.72
N PRO A 107 4.51 8.45 38.01
CA PRO A 107 3.61 7.53 38.73
C PRO A 107 2.15 7.99 38.79
N GLN A 108 1.91 9.29 38.59
CA GLN A 108 0.58 9.90 38.55
C GLN A 108 -0.19 9.58 37.26
N LEU A 109 0.51 9.12 36.21
CA LEU A 109 -0.09 8.70 34.97
C LEU A 109 -0.53 7.23 35.09
N PRO A 110 -1.83 6.90 34.97
CA PRO A 110 -2.26 5.51 35.05
C PRO A 110 -1.57 4.64 33.99
N LEU A 111 -1.18 3.42 34.36
CA LEU A 111 -0.52 2.49 33.43
C LEU A 111 -1.29 2.29 32.11
N PRO A 112 -2.63 2.16 32.09
CA PRO A 112 -3.36 2.02 30.83
C PRO A 112 -3.25 3.27 29.94
N VAL A 113 -3.22 4.47 30.53
CA VAL A 113 -3.00 5.73 29.78
C VAL A 113 -1.57 5.80 29.25
N ALA A 114 -0.59 5.36 30.04
CA ALA A 114 0.80 5.31 29.59
C ALA A 114 1.00 4.33 28.42
N ILE A 115 0.36 3.16 28.48
CA ILE A 115 0.33 2.18 27.38
C ILE A 115 -0.41 2.76 26.17
N ALA A 116 -1.51 3.49 26.36
CA ALA A 116 -2.20 4.20 25.28
C ALA A 116 -1.28 5.19 24.57
N LEU A 117 -0.51 6.01 25.31
CA LEU A 117 0.51 6.88 24.71
C LEU A 117 1.61 6.06 23.99
N GLY A 118 2.03 4.95 24.57
CA GLY A 118 2.92 3.98 23.92
C GLY A 118 2.37 3.47 22.59
N ALA A 119 1.09 3.11 22.55
CA ALA A 119 0.40 2.65 21.35
C ALA A 119 0.38 3.73 20.26
N VAL A 120 0.12 4.98 20.65
CA VAL A 120 0.08 6.15 19.76
C VAL A 120 1.45 6.42 19.10
N ILE A 121 2.54 6.38 19.87
CA ILE A 121 3.87 6.71 19.35
C ILE A 121 4.63 5.50 18.82
N SER A 122 4.19 4.27 19.07
CA SER A 122 4.90 3.09 18.61
C SER A 122 4.98 2.94 17.08
N PRO A 123 3.87 3.02 16.31
CA PRO A 123 3.86 2.73 14.88
C PRO A 123 4.63 3.79 14.08
N PRO A 124 5.56 3.38 13.19
CA PRO A 124 6.04 4.26 12.14
C PRO A 124 5.07 4.36 10.96
N ASP A 125 5.17 5.50 10.28
CA ASP A 125 4.63 5.85 8.97
C ASP A 125 5.71 5.62 7.90
N ALA A 126 5.41 4.79 6.91
CA ALA A 126 6.35 4.46 5.84
C ALA A 126 6.31 5.41 4.64
N VAL A 127 5.38 6.37 4.56
CA VAL A 127 5.19 7.18 3.33
C VAL A 127 6.45 7.99 2.98
N ALA A 128 7.01 8.69 3.97
CA ALA A 128 8.23 9.47 3.76
C ALA A 128 9.44 8.56 3.49
N ALA A 129 9.56 7.42 4.19
CA ALA A 129 10.66 6.49 3.99
C ALA A 129 10.61 5.79 2.62
N THR A 130 9.42 5.38 2.15
CA THR A 130 9.22 4.70 0.86
C THR A 130 9.40 5.65 -0.30
N SER A 131 9.01 6.92 -0.18
CA SER A 131 9.27 7.94 -1.22
C SER A 131 10.77 8.23 -1.38
N ILE A 132 11.50 8.40 -0.27
CA ILE A 132 12.97 8.53 -0.28
C ILE A 132 13.62 7.27 -0.83
N GLY A 133 13.17 6.10 -0.37
CA GLY A 133 13.65 4.80 -0.77
C GLY A 133 13.51 4.55 -2.27
N LYS A 134 12.31 4.74 -2.83
CA LYS A 134 12.03 4.61 -4.28
C LYS A 134 12.90 5.56 -5.10
N ARG A 135 13.10 6.80 -4.65
CA ARG A 135 13.93 7.80 -5.35
C ARG A 135 15.41 7.41 -5.37
N LEU A 136 15.91 6.78 -4.31
CA LEU A 136 17.29 6.30 -4.21
C LEU A 136 17.48 4.86 -4.73
N GLY A 137 16.40 4.24 -5.21
CA GLY A 137 16.41 2.89 -5.78
C GLY A 137 16.55 1.79 -4.73
N LEU A 138 15.97 1.89 -3.54
CA LEU A 138 15.99 0.75 -2.60
C LEU A 138 15.38 -0.52 -3.23
N PRO A 139 15.83 -1.73 -2.82
CA PRO A 139 15.25 -2.98 -3.29
C PRO A 139 13.74 -3.05 -3.02
N GLU A 140 13.00 -3.67 -3.95
CA GLU A 140 11.53 -3.72 -3.91
C GLU A 140 11.01 -4.42 -2.66
N ARG A 141 11.68 -5.49 -2.20
CA ARG A 141 11.33 -6.15 -0.95
C ARG A 141 11.33 -5.22 0.25
N ILE A 142 12.32 -4.33 0.38
CA ILE A 142 12.37 -3.37 1.49
C ILE A 142 11.17 -2.42 1.40
N ILE A 143 10.91 -1.88 0.21
CA ILE A 143 9.79 -0.97 -0.03
C ILE A 143 8.47 -1.67 0.30
N SER A 144 8.28 -2.91 -0.16
CA SER A 144 7.08 -3.71 0.11
C SER A 144 6.91 -4.02 1.60
N ILE A 145 7.99 -4.35 2.31
CA ILE A 145 7.96 -4.56 3.76
C ILE A 145 7.58 -3.26 4.48
N LEU A 146 8.15 -2.11 4.08
CA LEU A 146 7.85 -0.82 4.69
C LEU A 146 6.40 -0.39 4.43
N GLU A 147 5.91 -0.50 3.20
CA GLU A 147 4.52 -0.21 2.83
C GLU A 147 3.54 -1.12 3.57
N GLY A 148 3.82 -2.43 3.58
CA GLY A 148 3.02 -3.42 4.30
C GLY A 148 3.04 -3.18 5.81
N GLU A 149 4.18 -2.76 6.35
CA GLU A 149 4.32 -2.44 7.76
C GLU A 149 3.37 -1.29 8.14
N SER A 150 3.54 -0.12 7.52
CA SER A 150 2.75 1.08 7.81
C SER A 150 1.24 0.84 7.69
N LEU A 151 0.84 0.02 6.73
CA LEU A 151 -0.56 -0.32 6.47
C LEU A 151 -1.23 -1.12 7.61
N VAL A 152 -0.49 -2.00 8.30
CA VAL A 152 -1.03 -2.82 9.42
C VAL A 152 -0.79 -2.15 10.79
N ASN A 153 0.28 -1.36 10.89
CA ASN A 153 0.68 -0.65 12.11
C ASN A 153 -0.42 0.23 12.69
N ASP A 154 -1.06 1.03 11.83
CA ASP A 154 -2.07 2.00 12.21
C ASP A 154 -3.32 1.32 12.80
N ALA A 155 -3.66 0.15 12.26
CA ALA A 155 -4.73 -0.67 12.82
C ALA A 155 -4.36 -1.19 14.21
N THR A 156 -3.14 -1.73 14.35
CA THR A 156 -2.67 -2.30 15.61
C THR A 156 -2.60 -1.24 16.71
N SER A 157 -2.10 -0.05 16.39
CA SER A 157 -1.95 1.05 17.35
C SER A 157 -3.29 1.58 17.85
N LEU A 158 -4.27 1.78 16.97
CA LEU A 158 -5.60 2.26 17.36
C LEU A 158 -6.39 1.22 18.16
N VAL A 159 -6.28 -0.06 17.80
CA VAL A 159 -6.89 -1.14 18.60
C VAL A 159 -6.25 -1.17 19.99
N LEU A 160 -4.92 -1.14 20.08
CA LEU A 160 -4.22 -1.14 21.36
C LEU A 160 -4.54 0.09 22.21
N LEU A 161 -4.62 1.27 21.59
CA LEU A 161 -5.04 2.53 22.23
C LEU A 161 -6.41 2.38 22.89
N ARG A 162 -7.42 1.90 22.15
CA ARG A 162 -8.78 1.71 22.65
C ARG A 162 -8.84 0.67 23.76
N THR A 163 -8.18 -0.47 23.59
CA THR A 163 -8.11 -1.50 24.63
C THR A 163 -7.46 -0.96 25.91
N ALA A 164 -6.42 -0.14 25.78
CA ALA A 164 -5.74 0.48 26.91
C ALA A 164 -6.63 1.53 27.60
N LEU A 165 -7.32 2.39 26.84
CA LEU A 165 -8.24 3.38 27.41
C LEU A 165 -9.47 2.74 28.07
N ALA A 166 -10.00 1.65 27.51
CA ALA A 166 -11.10 0.89 28.12
C ALA A 166 -10.72 0.31 29.49
N ALA A 167 -9.43 0.00 29.71
CA ALA A 167 -8.91 -0.50 30.98
C ALA A 167 -8.71 0.59 32.05
N VAL A 168 -8.96 1.87 31.75
CA VAL A 168 -8.89 2.96 32.74
C VAL A 168 -10.07 2.88 33.73
N GLY A 169 -11.24 2.43 33.28
CA GLY A 169 -12.47 2.38 34.09
C GLY A 169 -12.82 1.02 34.70
N GLY A 170 -12.21 -0.07 34.24
CA GLY A 170 -12.40 -1.43 34.75
C GLY A 170 -11.05 -2.11 34.89
N GLY A 171 -10.79 -2.76 36.03
CA GLY A 171 -9.50 -3.37 36.34
C GLY A 171 -8.94 -4.22 35.18
N PHE A 172 -7.63 -4.14 34.96
CA PHE A 172 -6.99 -4.80 33.82
C PHE A 172 -7.04 -6.33 33.96
N VAL A 173 -7.83 -6.98 33.10
CA VAL A 173 -7.85 -8.44 32.93
C VAL A 173 -7.25 -8.78 31.57
N PHE A 174 -6.04 -9.34 31.58
CA PHE A 174 -5.27 -9.67 30.37
C PHE A 174 -6.09 -10.51 29.36
N TRP A 175 -6.83 -11.51 29.82
CA TRP A 175 -7.65 -12.37 28.95
C TRP A 175 -8.79 -11.63 28.26
N ASN A 176 -9.41 -10.64 28.91
CA ASN A 176 -10.45 -9.82 28.28
C ASN A 176 -9.84 -8.88 27.24
N ALA A 177 -8.67 -8.30 27.52
CA ALA A 177 -7.94 -7.46 26.58
C ALA A 177 -7.46 -8.25 25.34
N ALA A 178 -6.92 -9.46 25.54
CA ALA A 178 -6.49 -10.33 24.46
C ALA A 178 -7.69 -10.83 23.63
N GLY A 179 -8.81 -11.17 24.29
CA GLY A 179 -10.05 -11.58 23.62
C GLY A 179 -10.69 -10.46 22.80
N SER A 180 -10.76 -9.24 23.34
CA SER A 180 -11.31 -8.08 22.61
C SER A 180 -10.41 -7.67 21.45
N PHE A 181 -9.09 -7.72 21.61
CA PHE A 181 -8.14 -7.53 20.53
C PHE A 181 -8.34 -8.57 19.41
N ALA A 182 -8.41 -9.85 19.76
CA ALA A 182 -8.61 -10.93 18.79
C ALA A 182 -9.95 -10.81 18.06
N TYR A 183 -11.04 -10.51 18.79
CA TYR A 183 -12.35 -10.23 18.21
C TYR A 183 -12.28 -9.06 17.22
N SER A 184 -11.71 -7.92 17.64
CA SER A 184 -11.63 -6.71 16.82
C SER A 184 -10.88 -6.94 15.51
N VAL A 185 -9.79 -7.71 15.55
CA VAL A 185 -9.02 -8.12 14.36
C VAL A 185 -9.82 -9.04 13.46
N VAL A 186 -10.37 -10.14 13.98
CA VAL A 186 -11.09 -11.15 13.18
C VAL A 186 -12.35 -10.56 12.55
N ALA A 187 -13.13 -9.78 13.32
CA ALA A 187 -14.32 -9.11 12.83
C ALA A 187 -13.99 -8.09 11.74
N ALA A 188 -12.91 -7.31 11.89
CA ALA A 188 -12.47 -6.37 10.87
C ALA A 188 -12.00 -7.05 9.57
N LEU A 189 -11.28 -8.18 9.68
CA LEU A 189 -10.90 -8.99 8.51
C LEU A 189 -12.14 -9.50 7.76
N ALA A 190 -13.16 -9.96 8.48
CA ALA A 190 -14.40 -10.44 7.90
C ALA A 190 -15.19 -9.32 7.21
N VAL A 191 -15.44 -8.20 7.91
CA VAL A 191 -16.14 -7.02 7.36
C VAL A 191 -15.39 -6.46 6.15
N GLY A 192 -14.07 -6.29 6.26
CA GLY A 192 -13.25 -5.76 5.18
C GLY A 192 -13.28 -6.63 3.93
N LEU A 193 -13.27 -7.96 4.08
CA LEU A 193 -13.39 -8.90 2.97
C LEU A 193 -14.79 -8.88 2.34
N ILE A 194 -15.84 -8.90 3.15
CA ILE A 194 -17.23 -8.80 2.68
C ILE A 194 -17.42 -7.51 1.88
N MET A 195 -17.01 -6.37 2.44
CA MET A 195 -17.10 -5.08 1.76
C MET A 195 -16.22 -5.02 0.51
N GLY A 196 -15.03 -5.62 0.51
CA GLY A 196 -14.20 -5.76 -0.67
C GLY A 196 -14.91 -6.51 -1.81
N VAL A 197 -15.51 -7.66 -1.51
CA VAL A 197 -16.25 -8.47 -2.49
C VAL A 197 -17.45 -7.69 -3.05
N ILE A 198 -18.26 -7.09 -2.16
CA ILE A 198 -19.46 -6.33 -2.55
C ILE A 198 -19.08 -5.14 -3.42
N THR A 199 -18.09 -4.34 -3.00
CA THR A 199 -17.72 -3.12 -3.72
C THR A 199 -17.09 -3.40 -5.07
N VAL A 200 -16.21 -4.41 -5.17
CA VAL A 200 -15.67 -4.86 -6.48
C VAL A 200 -16.80 -5.36 -7.38
N TRP A 201 -17.75 -6.13 -6.85
CA TRP A 201 -18.88 -6.62 -7.64
C TRP A 201 -19.75 -5.46 -8.17
N ILE A 202 -20.12 -4.50 -7.33
CA ILE A 202 -20.89 -3.31 -7.75
C ILE A 202 -20.12 -2.52 -8.80
N ARG A 203 -18.84 -2.22 -8.54
CA ARG A 203 -18.00 -1.41 -9.43
C ARG A 203 -17.72 -2.09 -10.77
N SER A 204 -17.60 -3.42 -10.79
CA SER A 204 -17.43 -4.19 -12.04
C SER A 204 -18.62 -4.10 -13.00
N ARG A 205 -19.79 -3.66 -12.52
CA ARG A 205 -21.00 -3.46 -13.33
C ARG A 205 -21.12 -2.04 -13.89
N ILE A 206 -20.22 -1.13 -13.53
CA ILE A 206 -20.30 0.30 -13.86
C ILE A 206 -19.32 0.61 -14.97
N ASN A 207 -19.86 0.98 -16.12
CA ASN A 207 -19.05 1.30 -17.31
C ASN A 207 -18.59 2.77 -17.36
N ASN A 208 -19.20 3.65 -16.56
CA ASN A 208 -18.82 5.08 -16.53
C ASN A 208 -17.69 5.32 -15.51
N PRO A 209 -16.49 5.77 -15.96
CA PRO A 209 -15.34 5.97 -15.06
C PRO A 209 -15.56 7.02 -13.97
N VAL A 210 -16.42 8.02 -14.21
CA VAL A 210 -16.72 9.06 -13.21
C VAL A 210 -17.54 8.48 -12.07
N TYR A 211 -18.60 7.72 -12.38
CA TYR A 211 -19.43 7.08 -11.35
C TYR A 211 -18.64 6.04 -10.56
N ASP A 212 -17.79 5.27 -11.23
CA ASP A 212 -16.90 4.33 -10.57
C ASP A 212 -15.93 5.05 -9.61
N THR A 213 -15.32 6.15 -10.05
CA THR A 213 -14.45 6.97 -9.19
C THR A 213 -15.22 7.50 -7.96
N LEU A 214 -16.43 8.02 -8.16
CA LEU A 214 -17.26 8.54 -7.05
C LEU A 214 -17.56 7.44 -6.03
N ILE A 215 -17.93 6.24 -6.48
CA ILE A 215 -18.14 5.10 -5.58
C ILE A 215 -16.84 4.74 -4.88
N SER A 216 -15.70 4.73 -5.60
CA SER A 216 -14.41 4.43 -5.00
C SER A 216 -14.12 5.33 -3.80
N PHE A 217 -14.40 6.64 -3.88
CA PHE A 217 -14.22 7.57 -2.75
C PHE A 217 -15.12 7.26 -1.54
N VAL A 218 -16.26 6.58 -1.75
CA VAL A 218 -17.17 6.17 -0.67
C VAL A 218 -16.73 4.84 -0.04
N VAL A 219 -16.05 3.96 -0.79
CA VAL A 219 -15.60 2.62 -0.33
C VAL A 219 -14.89 2.61 1.03
N PRO A 220 -13.93 3.52 1.33
CA PRO A 220 -13.28 3.53 2.64
C PRO A 220 -14.27 3.75 3.78
N PHE A 221 -15.23 4.66 3.62
CA PHE A 221 -16.18 5.01 4.68
C PHE A 221 -17.17 3.88 4.97
N ILE A 222 -17.68 3.22 3.92
CA ILE A 222 -18.62 2.09 4.07
C ILE A 222 -17.95 0.82 4.58
N SER A 223 -16.62 0.73 4.53
CA SER A 223 -15.88 -0.35 5.21
C SER A 223 -15.55 0.02 6.66
N PHE A 224 -15.19 1.29 6.89
CA PHE A 224 -14.82 1.81 8.21
C PHE A 224 -15.99 1.85 9.20
N ILE A 225 -17.10 2.50 8.82
CA ILE A 225 -18.20 2.83 9.75
C ILE A 225 -18.87 1.55 10.30
N PRO A 226 -19.28 0.56 9.49
CA PRO A 226 -19.94 -0.64 10.02
C PRO A 226 -19.01 -1.48 10.89
N ALA A 227 -17.70 -1.51 10.59
CA ALA A 227 -16.72 -2.18 11.42
C ALA A 227 -16.60 -1.52 12.80
N GLU A 228 -16.58 -0.19 12.86
CA GLU A 228 -16.55 0.56 14.11
C GLU A 228 -17.80 0.36 14.96
N GLU A 229 -18.99 0.33 14.34
CA GLU A 229 -20.27 0.13 15.06
C GLU A 229 -20.35 -1.22 15.78
N ILE A 230 -19.72 -2.27 15.25
CA ILE A 230 -19.66 -3.60 15.88
C ILE A 230 -18.45 -3.75 16.82
N GLY A 231 -17.68 -2.69 17.08
CA GLY A 231 -16.48 -2.72 17.92
C GLY A 231 -15.27 -3.39 17.26
N ALA A 232 -15.28 -3.57 15.94
CA ALA A 232 -14.15 -4.03 15.15
C ALA A 232 -13.24 -2.85 14.74
N SER A 233 -12.03 -3.15 14.27
CA SER A 233 -11.10 -2.12 13.78
C SER A 233 -11.53 -1.62 12.40
N GLY A 234 -12.11 -0.41 12.33
CA GLY A 234 -12.47 0.22 11.05
C GLY A 234 -11.27 0.40 10.12
N VAL A 235 -10.11 0.77 10.68
CA VAL A 235 -8.84 0.89 9.96
C VAL A 235 -8.44 -0.43 9.30
N LEU A 236 -8.47 -1.55 10.04
CA LEU A 236 -8.12 -2.84 9.46
C LEU A 236 -9.14 -3.30 8.40
N ALA A 237 -10.42 -3.02 8.60
CA ALA A 237 -11.46 -3.34 7.62
C ALA A 237 -11.21 -2.62 6.29
N VAL A 238 -10.91 -1.33 6.33
CA VAL A 238 -10.58 -0.51 5.15
C VAL A 238 -9.35 -1.02 4.44
N VAL A 239 -8.31 -1.38 5.19
CA VAL A 239 -7.08 -1.94 4.65
C VAL A 239 -7.34 -3.25 3.92
N VAL A 240 -8.13 -4.16 4.51
CA VAL A 240 -8.50 -5.43 3.86
C VAL A 240 -9.35 -5.20 2.61
N THR A 241 -10.32 -4.28 2.69
CA THR A 241 -11.12 -3.86 1.53
C THR A 241 -10.22 -3.32 0.41
N GLY A 242 -9.25 -2.46 0.73
CA GLY A 242 -8.30 -1.91 -0.23
C GLY A 242 -7.38 -2.97 -0.85
N LEU A 243 -6.81 -3.87 -0.03
CA LEU A 243 -5.98 -4.98 -0.52
C LEU A 243 -6.76 -5.91 -1.47
N TYR A 244 -8.01 -6.23 -1.12
CA TYR A 244 -8.88 -7.05 -1.96
C TYR A 244 -9.22 -6.34 -3.27
N THR A 245 -9.56 -5.05 -3.22
CA THR A 245 -9.86 -4.24 -4.40
C THR A 245 -8.66 -4.10 -5.31
N GLY A 246 -7.46 -3.80 -4.78
CA GLY A 246 -6.22 -3.72 -5.55
C GLY A 246 -5.87 -5.03 -6.26
N HIS A 247 -6.04 -6.17 -5.57
CA HIS A 247 -5.85 -7.49 -6.18
C HIS A 247 -6.88 -7.79 -7.29
N SER A 248 -8.15 -7.48 -7.04
CA SER A 248 -9.25 -7.82 -7.95
C SER A 248 -9.39 -6.85 -9.13
N SER A 249 -8.85 -5.64 -9.02
CA SER A 249 -8.91 -4.56 -10.01
C SER A 249 -8.42 -5.00 -11.39
N ALA A 250 -7.34 -5.78 -11.45
CA ALA A 250 -6.78 -6.24 -12.73
C ALA A 250 -7.60 -7.29 -13.49
N ARG A 251 -8.59 -7.91 -12.83
CA ARG A 251 -9.51 -8.86 -13.46
C ARG A 251 -10.86 -8.24 -13.79
N HIS A 252 -11.32 -7.29 -13.00
CA HIS A 252 -12.71 -6.82 -13.07
C HIS A 252 -12.85 -5.39 -13.60
N PHE A 253 -11.78 -4.58 -13.63
CA PHE A 253 -11.86 -3.18 -14.05
C PHE A 253 -11.12 -2.94 -15.37
N ASN A 254 -11.72 -2.13 -16.24
CA ASN A 254 -11.16 -1.74 -17.54
C ASN A 254 -9.95 -0.79 -17.37
N ALA A 255 -9.08 -0.67 -18.37
CA ALA A 255 -7.87 0.17 -18.30
C ALA A 255 -8.15 1.62 -17.93
N ILE A 256 -9.20 2.20 -18.54
CA ILE A 256 -9.56 3.62 -18.35
C ILE A 256 -9.95 3.85 -16.90
N THR A 257 -10.81 2.98 -16.36
CA THR A 257 -11.23 3.01 -14.95
C THR A 257 -10.03 2.89 -14.02
N ARG A 258 -9.14 1.92 -14.26
CA ARG A 258 -7.90 1.73 -13.46
C ARG A 258 -6.96 2.93 -13.53
N THR A 259 -6.85 3.56 -14.69
CA THR A 259 -5.97 4.72 -14.90
C THR A 259 -6.53 5.95 -14.18
N ASN A 260 -7.83 6.22 -14.33
CA ASN A 260 -8.51 7.33 -13.66
C ASN A 260 -8.49 7.16 -12.15
N GLU A 261 -8.81 5.96 -11.64
CA GLU A 261 -8.77 5.65 -10.21
C GLU A 261 -7.35 5.90 -9.66
N ARG A 262 -6.30 5.38 -10.31
CA ARG A 262 -4.91 5.60 -9.90
C ARG A 262 -4.53 7.09 -9.82
N LEU A 263 -4.92 7.89 -10.81
CA LEU A 263 -4.63 9.33 -10.82
C LEU A 263 -5.40 10.10 -9.75
N ASN A 264 -6.70 9.81 -9.61
CA ASN A 264 -7.59 10.47 -8.67
C ASN A 264 -7.18 10.17 -7.23
N TRP A 265 -6.89 8.90 -6.90
CA TRP A 265 -6.41 8.52 -5.57
C TRP A 265 -5.04 9.07 -5.25
N ARG A 266 -4.09 9.07 -6.21
CA ARG A 266 -2.79 9.69 -5.99
C ARG A 266 -2.90 11.17 -5.66
N THR A 267 -3.81 11.88 -6.34
CA THR A 267 -4.07 13.31 -6.10
C THR A 267 -4.72 13.52 -4.73
N LEU A 268 -5.75 12.73 -4.41
CA LEU A 268 -6.44 12.82 -3.13
C LEU A 268 -5.52 12.47 -1.95
N GLN A 269 -4.78 11.36 -2.05
CA GLN A 269 -3.78 10.94 -1.06
C GLN A 269 -2.72 12.03 -0.85
N PHE A 270 -2.21 12.62 -1.93
CA PHE A 270 -1.24 13.72 -1.82
C PHE A 270 -1.82 14.91 -1.05
N ILE A 271 -3.07 15.32 -1.31
CA ILE A 271 -3.70 16.44 -0.60
C ILE A 271 -3.93 16.08 0.88
N LEU A 272 -4.46 14.90 1.15
CA LEU A 272 -4.79 14.46 2.51
C LEU A 272 -3.54 14.29 3.37
N GLU A 273 -2.53 13.55 2.90
CA GLU A 273 -1.29 13.31 3.65
C GLU A 273 -0.54 14.63 3.92
N ASN A 274 -0.24 15.39 2.87
CA ASN A 274 0.51 16.63 2.99
C ASN A 274 -0.29 17.72 3.71
N GLY A 275 -1.61 17.72 3.56
CA GLY A 275 -2.52 18.58 4.31
C GLY A 275 -2.41 18.32 5.80
N VAL A 276 -2.43 17.06 6.25
CA VAL A 276 -2.29 16.77 7.67
C VAL A 276 -0.89 17.10 8.20
N PHE A 277 0.17 16.93 7.43
CA PHE A 277 1.51 17.41 7.83
C PHE A 277 1.59 18.93 7.99
N LEU A 278 0.93 19.70 7.12
CA LEU A 278 0.84 21.15 7.26
C LEU A 278 0.04 21.54 8.51
N LEU A 279 -1.12 20.90 8.72
CA LEU A 279 -1.98 21.11 9.89
C LEU A 279 -1.27 20.77 11.20
N MET A 280 -0.51 19.68 11.21
CA MET A 280 0.36 19.30 12.32
C MET A 280 1.35 20.43 12.64
N GLY A 281 2.05 20.97 11.64
CA GLY A 281 2.95 22.09 11.87
C GLY A 281 2.25 23.31 12.51
N LEU A 282 1.05 23.65 12.03
CA LEU A 282 0.27 24.78 12.54
C LEU A 282 -0.18 24.57 14.00
N GLN A 283 -0.56 23.35 14.37
CA GLN A 283 -1.04 23.03 15.73
C GLN A 283 0.08 23.06 16.80
N LEU A 284 1.37 22.99 16.42
CA LEU A 284 2.47 23.01 17.39
C LEU A 284 2.46 24.26 18.28
N HIS A 285 2.18 25.42 17.69
CA HIS A 285 2.20 26.69 18.41
C HIS A 285 1.19 26.69 19.57
N GLU A 286 -0.01 26.18 19.31
CA GLU A 286 -1.09 26.09 20.30
C GLU A 286 -0.74 25.11 21.43
N LEU A 287 -0.25 23.92 21.08
CA LEU A 287 0.16 22.90 22.06
C LEU A 287 1.27 23.41 22.98
N VAL A 288 2.23 24.19 22.46
CA VAL A 288 3.29 24.79 23.27
C VAL A 288 2.72 25.86 24.20
N ASN A 289 1.83 26.73 23.71
CA ASN A 289 1.21 27.77 24.52
C ASN A 289 0.35 27.19 25.66
N GLU A 290 -0.38 26.11 25.41
CA GLU A 290 -1.19 25.42 26.41
C GLU A 290 -0.31 24.81 27.52
N VAL A 291 0.84 24.26 27.16
CA VAL A 291 1.80 23.67 28.12
C VAL A 291 2.61 24.73 28.87
N LEU A 292 2.88 25.90 28.29
CA LEU A 292 3.53 27.01 28.98
C LEU A 292 2.72 27.51 30.21
N GLY A 293 1.41 27.27 30.24
CA GLY A 293 0.53 27.54 31.39
C GLY A 293 0.52 26.45 32.47
N SER A 294 1.24 25.34 32.28
CA SER A 294 1.26 24.17 33.17
C SER A 294 2.46 24.18 34.14
N PRO A 295 2.36 23.54 35.33
CA PRO A 295 3.49 23.35 36.25
C PRO A 295 4.65 22.48 35.69
N PHE A 296 4.48 21.83 34.53
CA PHE A 296 5.55 21.07 33.89
C PHE A 296 6.39 21.95 32.95
N HIS A 297 7.68 22.11 33.25
CA HIS A 297 8.62 22.81 32.38
C HIS A 297 8.73 22.12 31.01
N LEU A 298 8.63 22.91 29.93
CA LEU A 298 8.80 22.48 28.53
C LEU A 298 10.07 21.64 28.29
N GLY A 299 11.14 21.94 29.04
CA GLY A 299 12.40 21.19 29.00
C GLY A 299 12.26 19.73 29.44
N LYS A 300 11.43 19.42 30.45
CA LYS A 300 11.20 18.04 30.90
C LYS A 300 10.43 17.24 29.86
N ILE A 301 9.39 17.83 29.26
CA ILE A 301 8.60 17.19 28.19
C ILE A 301 9.49 16.90 26.98
N THR A 302 10.30 17.88 26.56
CA THR A 302 11.25 17.72 25.46
C THR A 302 12.25 16.60 25.73
N LEU A 303 12.80 16.54 26.95
CA LEU A 303 13.73 15.48 27.36
C LEU A 303 13.06 14.10 27.32
N ILE A 304 11.84 13.97 27.86
CA ILE A 304 11.07 12.73 27.80
C ILE A 304 10.86 12.32 26.34
N SER A 305 10.43 13.23 25.46
CA SER A 305 10.26 12.95 24.04
C SER A 305 11.53 12.45 23.38
N VAL A 306 12.68 13.09 23.61
CA VAL A 306 13.97 12.64 23.05
C VAL A 306 14.35 11.25 23.57
N CYS A 307 14.17 10.97 24.87
CA CYS A 307 14.42 9.65 25.45
C CYS A 307 13.50 8.58 24.84
N LEU A 308 12.22 8.89 24.61
CA LEU A 308 11.28 8.00 23.95
C LEU A 308 11.68 7.72 22.51
N VAL A 309 12.13 8.73 21.75
CA VAL A 309 12.66 8.53 20.39
C VAL A 309 13.84 7.57 20.42
N ALA A 310 14.83 7.80 21.29
CA ALA A 310 15.99 6.93 21.42
C ALA A 310 15.60 5.48 21.77
N LEU A 311 14.69 5.32 22.73
CA LEU A 311 14.16 4.02 23.13
C LEU A 311 13.50 3.30 21.96
N LEU A 312 12.65 3.98 21.19
CA LEU A 312 11.93 3.39 20.07
C LEU A 312 12.89 2.97 18.93
N ILE A 313 13.94 3.74 18.70
CA ILE A 313 15.01 3.38 17.75
C ILE A 313 15.72 2.11 18.21
N VAL A 314 16.08 2.02 19.49
CA VAL A 314 16.73 0.85 20.08
C VAL A 314 15.82 -0.38 20.03
N CYS A 315 14.55 -0.26 20.42
CA CYS A 315 13.58 -1.35 20.35
C CYS A 315 13.48 -1.93 18.93
N ARG A 316 13.42 -1.05 17.92
CA ARG A 316 13.35 -1.47 16.52
C ARG A 316 14.63 -2.16 16.05
N ALA A 317 15.80 -1.59 16.36
CA ALA A 317 17.09 -2.19 16.01
C ALA A 317 17.27 -3.58 16.63
N LEU A 318 16.91 -3.72 17.91
CA LEU A 318 16.97 -5.00 18.62
C LEU A 318 15.98 -6.04 18.07
N PHE A 319 14.83 -5.61 17.57
CA PHE A 319 13.83 -6.52 17.00
C PHE A 319 14.19 -7.03 15.60
N ILE A 320 14.87 -6.20 14.80
CA ILE A 320 15.23 -6.56 13.41
C ILE A 320 16.29 -7.67 13.36
N VAL A 321 17.22 -7.70 14.32
CA VAL A 321 18.29 -8.73 14.38
C VAL A 321 17.72 -10.17 14.43
N PRO A 322 16.85 -10.54 15.40
CA PRO A 322 16.27 -11.87 15.43
C PRO A 322 15.28 -12.12 14.27
N LEU A 323 14.63 -11.07 13.75
CA LEU A 323 13.75 -11.20 12.60
C LEU A 323 14.52 -11.66 11.34
N ILE A 324 15.65 -11.03 11.04
CA ILE A 324 16.50 -11.42 9.90
C ILE A 324 17.08 -12.82 10.11
N PHE A 325 17.49 -13.16 11.33
CA PHE A 325 18.02 -14.50 11.63
C PHE A 325 16.97 -15.59 11.43
N SER A 326 15.73 -15.35 11.87
CA SER A 326 14.58 -16.24 11.67
C SER A 326 14.32 -16.50 10.18
N MET A 327 14.46 -15.47 9.33
CA MET A 327 14.23 -15.59 7.89
C MET A 327 15.28 -16.45 7.18
N ARG A 328 16.56 -16.37 7.58
CA ARG A 328 17.62 -17.24 7.02
C ARG A 328 17.37 -18.73 7.26
N GLY A 329 16.77 -19.09 8.40
CA GLY A 329 16.40 -20.48 8.70
C GLY A 329 15.25 -21.00 7.82
N GLN A 330 14.48 -20.09 7.22
CA GLN A 330 13.29 -20.42 6.46
C GLN A 330 13.57 -20.78 5.00
N GLU A 331 14.65 -20.29 4.41
CA GLU A 331 15.12 -20.67 3.07
C GLU A 331 15.26 -22.19 2.95
N ARG A 332 15.88 -22.83 3.95
CA ARG A 332 16.01 -24.30 4.03
C ARG A 332 14.67 -25.02 4.08
N ARG A 333 13.66 -24.40 4.71
CA ARG A 333 12.31 -24.94 4.86
C ARG A 333 11.48 -24.76 3.58
N ASN A 334 11.64 -23.65 2.87
CA ASN A 334 11.02 -23.42 1.56
C ASN A 334 11.61 -24.36 0.50
N GLN A 335 12.93 -24.58 0.51
CA GLN A 335 13.58 -25.61 -0.34
C GLN A 335 12.99 -27.00 -0.09
N SER A 336 12.87 -27.43 1.17
CA SER A 336 12.27 -28.72 1.51
C SER A 336 10.80 -28.87 1.09
N ARG A 337 10.05 -27.76 1.04
CA ARG A 337 8.66 -27.73 0.53
C ARG A 337 8.63 -27.90 -0.99
N GLY A 338 9.51 -27.23 -1.72
CA GLY A 338 9.69 -27.45 -3.17
C GLY A 338 9.98 -28.93 -3.48
N ASP A 339 10.91 -29.53 -2.73
CA ASP A 339 11.29 -30.95 -2.87
C ASP A 339 10.14 -31.91 -2.51
N SER A 340 9.25 -31.52 -1.60
CA SER A 340 8.09 -32.33 -1.24
C SER A 340 7.00 -32.29 -2.31
N ILE A 341 6.81 -31.12 -2.95
CA ILE A 341 5.84 -30.94 -4.05
C ILE A 341 6.29 -31.71 -5.29
N SER A 342 7.60 -31.69 -5.63
CA SER A 342 8.13 -32.45 -6.77
C SER A 342 7.93 -33.97 -6.60
N ARG A 343 8.14 -34.49 -5.39
CA ARG A 343 7.86 -35.92 -5.08
C ARG A 343 6.38 -36.27 -5.20
N LEU A 344 5.48 -35.33 -4.92
CA LEU A 344 4.04 -35.54 -5.02
C LEU A 344 3.58 -35.56 -6.49
N GLU A 345 4.16 -34.70 -7.32
CA GLU A 345 3.97 -34.67 -8.78
C GLU A 345 4.47 -35.97 -9.43
N GLU A 346 5.68 -36.44 -9.10
CA GLU A 346 6.20 -37.70 -9.61
C GLU A 346 5.29 -38.89 -9.25
N ARG A 347 4.71 -38.89 -8.05
CA ARG A 347 3.76 -39.94 -7.61
C ARG A 347 2.46 -39.93 -8.41
N LEU A 348 1.96 -38.75 -8.77
CA LEU A 348 0.73 -38.61 -9.57
C LEU A 348 0.98 -38.87 -11.05
N ALA A 349 2.11 -38.41 -11.60
CA ALA A 349 2.55 -38.71 -12.95
C ALA A 349 2.72 -40.22 -13.17
N ARG A 350 3.18 -40.95 -12.15
CA ARG A 350 3.26 -42.42 -12.17
C ARG A 350 1.91 -43.14 -12.11
N LYS A 351 0.81 -42.47 -11.69
CA LYS A 351 -0.48 -43.12 -11.43
C LYS A 351 -1.40 -43.25 -12.66
N GLY A 352 -1.07 -42.61 -13.79
CA GLY A 352 -1.80 -42.75 -15.06
C GLY A 352 -3.13 -41.97 -15.12
N LYS A 353 -3.43 -41.42 -16.31
CA LYS A 353 -4.52 -40.45 -16.59
C LYS A 353 -5.93 -41.07 -16.53
N GLY A 354 -6.88 -40.30 -15.99
CA GLY A 354 -8.32 -40.58 -16.16
C GLY A 354 -9.23 -39.52 -15.54
N ASP A 355 -8.87 -38.99 -14.37
CA ASP A 355 -9.66 -37.95 -13.66
C ASP A 355 -8.79 -36.83 -13.05
N ASP A 356 -7.46 -37.00 -13.09
CA ASP A 356 -6.49 -36.20 -12.36
C ASP A 356 -5.86 -35.05 -13.17
N GLU A 357 -6.31 -34.74 -14.40
CA GLU A 357 -5.72 -33.64 -15.18
C GLU A 357 -5.89 -32.27 -14.49
N ARG A 358 -7.02 -32.04 -13.83
CA ARG A 358 -7.25 -30.84 -13.02
C ARG A 358 -6.36 -30.82 -11.78
N ALA A 359 -6.15 -31.97 -11.14
CA ALA A 359 -5.27 -32.10 -9.98
C ALA A 359 -3.80 -31.91 -10.35
N ALA A 360 -3.36 -32.50 -11.47
CA ALA A 360 -2.04 -32.36 -12.04
C ALA A 360 -1.75 -30.90 -12.43
N ARG A 361 -2.68 -30.23 -13.13
CA ARG A 361 -2.55 -28.80 -13.48
C ARG A 361 -2.48 -27.92 -12.23
N ARG A 362 -3.27 -28.23 -11.18
CA ARG A 362 -3.22 -27.50 -9.90
C ARG A 362 -1.88 -27.69 -9.19
N ILE A 363 -1.31 -28.88 -9.22
CA ILE A 363 0.01 -29.18 -8.61
C ILE A 363 1.15 -28.54 -9.41
N GLN A 364 1.07 -28.53 -10.73
CA GLN A 364 2.02 -27.84 -11.61
C GLN A 364 2.03 -26.32 -11.33
N LEU A 365 0.84 -25.70 -11.20
CA LEU A 365 0.72 -24.29 -10.81
C LEU A 365 1.28 -24.02 -9.40
N LEU A 366 1.04 -24.93 -8.45
CA LEU A 366 1.61 -24.82 -7.10
C LEU A 366 3.14 -24.92 -7.12
N ARG A 367 3.72 -25.76 -7.99
CA ARG A 367 5.17 -25.87 -8.18
C ARG A 367 5.76 -24.61 -8.80
N GLN A 368 5.17 -24.11 -9.89
CA GLN A 368 5.61 -22.88 -10.53
C GLN A 368 5.58 -21.72 -9.53
N ARG A 369 4.52 -21.62 -8.72
CA ARG A 369 4.45 -20.66 -7.59
C ARG A 369 5.56 -20.87 -6.57
N ALA A 370 5.78 -22.11 -6.12
CA ALA A 370 6.78 -22.42 -5.11
C ALA A 370 8.22 -22.14 -5.61
N GLN A 371 8.51 -22.43 -6.87
CA GLN A 371 9.79 -22.13 -7.50
C GLN A 371 9.99 -20.62 -7.69
N ALA A 372 8.99 -19.92 -8.22
CA ALA A 372 9.00 -18.47 -8.33
C ALA A 372 9.18 -17.76 -6.98
N ASP A 373 8.47 -18.22 -5.94
CA ASP A 373 8.63 -17.70 -4.57
C ASP A 373 10.07 -17.91 -4.07
N LEU A 374 10.71 -19.04 -4.42
CA LEU A 374 12.05 -19.41 -3.97
C LEU A 374 13.15 -18.66 -4.72
N ASP A 375 13.04 -18.54 -6.05
CA ASP A 375 13.96 -17.77 -6.89
C ASP A 375 13.96 -16.29 -6.44
N HIS A 376 12.78 -15.74 -6.19
CA HIS A 376 12.63 -14.39 -5.65
C HIS A 376 13.25 -14.23 -4.24
N ASP A 377 13.06 -15.20 -3.35
CA ASP A 377 13.66 -15.18 -2.00
C ASP A 377 15.20 -15.23 -2.07
N LEU A 378 15.77 -15.99 -3.00
CA LEU A 378 17.22 -16.09 -3.23
C LEU A 378 17.81 -14.82 -3.83
N GLU A 379 17.11 -14.17 -4.76
CA GLU A 379 17.55 -12.92 -5.39
C GLU A 379 17.44 -11.70 -4.45
N GLN A 380 16.42 -11.67 -3.58
CA GLN A 380 16.13 -10.54 -2.69
C GLN A 380 16.35 -10.85 -1.21
N GLN A 381 17.46 -11.50 -0.87
CA GLN A 381 17.80 -11.81 0.52
C GLN A 381 17.95 -10.54 1.37
N LEU A 382 17.31 -10.53 2.55
CA LEU A 382 17.51 -9.48 3.54
C LEU A 382 18.86 -9.69 4.23
N GLY A 383 19.85 -8.92 3.81
CA GLY A 383 21.14 -8.82 4.47
C GLY A 383 21.14 -7.84 5.64
N TRP A 384 22.33 -7.58 6.16
CA TRP A 384 22.51 -6.63 7.25
C TRP A 384 22.30 -5.18 6.79
N ARG A 385 22.56 -4.86 5.52
CA ARG A 385 22.35 -3.51 4.95
C ARG A 385 20.86 -3.18 4.90
N GLU A 386 20.08 -4.14 4.43
CA GLU A 386 18.61 -4.09 4.38
C GLU A 386 18.04 -3.94 5.79
N GLY A 387 18.58 -4.70 6.76
CA GLY A 387 18.21 -4.58 8.17
C GLY A 387 18.47 -3.20 8.77
N VAL A 388 19.62 -2.58 8.49
CA VAL A 388 19.92 -1.22 8.95
C VAL A 388 18.93 -0.22 8.36
N VAL A 389 18.62 -0.31 7.05
CA VAL A 389 17.63 0.58 6.42
C VAL A 389 16.24 0.38 7.02
N LEU A 390 15.78 -0.87 7.18
CA LEU A 390 14.50 -1.18 7.80
C LEU A 390 14.41 -0.64 9.25
N SER A 391 15.54 -0.60 9.97
CA SER A 391 15.59 -0.04 11.33
C SER A 391 15.56 1.48 11.32
N TRP A 392 16.24 2.11 10.36
CA TRP A 392 16.43 3.56 10.30
C TRP A 392 15.29 4.29 9.56
N SER A 393 14.39 3.56 8.91
CA SER A 393 13.26 4.09 8.16
C SER A 393 12.02 4.40 9.03
N ALA A 394 12.13 4.33 10.36
CA ALA A 394 11.01 4.51 11.29
C ALA A 394 10.65 5.99 11.49
N MET A 395 10.03 6.58 10.46
CA MET A 395 9.48 7.93 10.52
C MET A 395 8.10 7.83 11.19
N ARG A 396 7.75 8.67 12.16
CA ARG A 396 6.36 8.69 12.70
C ARG A 396 5.60 9.83 12.02
N GLY A 397 4.32 9.62 11.80
CA GLY A 397 3.54 10.48 10.92
C GLY A 397 2.19 10.89 11.46
N VAL A 398 1.29 11.14 10.52
CA VAL A 398 -0.05 11.71 10.72
C VAL A 398 -0.89 10.93 11.74
N VAL A 399 -0.83 9.60 11.69
CA VAL A 399 -1.66 8.73 12.52
C VAL A 399 -1.31 8.85 14.01
N THR A 400 -0.03 9.06 14.33
CA THR A 400 0.42 9.32 15.71
C THR A 400 -0.27 10.54 16.29
N LEU A 401 -0.43 11.63 15.52
CA LEU A 401 -1.11 12.82 16.01
C LEU A 401 -2.61 12.59 16.17
N ALA A 402 -3.26 12.04 15.14
CA ALA A 402 -4.70 11.79 15.14
C ALA A 402 -5.09 10.90 16.35
N ALA A 403 -4.33 9.83 16.57
CA ALA A 403 -4.53 8.91 17.69
C ALA A 403 -4.21 9.56 19.06
N ALA A 404 -3.22 10.46 19.13
CA ALA A 404 -2.95 11.20 20.37
C ALA A 404 -4.14 12.07 20.77
N GLN A 405 -4.81 12.69 19.79
CA GLN A 405 -5.90 13.60 20.08
C GLN A 405 -7.22 12.90 20.44
N SER A 406 -7.39 11.62 20.09
CA SER A 406 -8.54 10.81 20.56
C SER A 406 -8.45 10.41 22.04
N ILE A 407 -7.38 10.78 22.73
CA ILE A 407 -7.30 10.59 24.18
C ILE A 407 -8.33 11.51 24.85
N PRO A 408 -9.25 10.96 25.69
CA PRO A 408 -10.34 11.72 26.30
C PRO A 408 -9.85 12.91 27.14
N SER A 409 -10.66 13.97 27.22
CA SER A 409 -10.38 15.19 27.99
C SER A 409 -10.18 14.95 29.48
N GLU A 410 -10.78 13.90 30.02
CA GLU A 410 -10.77 13.55 31.45
C GLU A 410 -9.43 12.93 31.88
N VAL A 411 -8.59 12.55 30.91
CA VAL A 411 -7.29 11.94 31.17
C VAL A 411 -6.33 12.97 31.77
N PRO A 412 -5.71 12.65 32.93
CA PRO A 412 -4.70 13.53 33.52
C PRO A 412 -3.55 13.80 32.55
N TYR A 413 -3.11 15.06 32.50
CA TYR A 413 -1.98 15.49 31.67
C TYR A 413 -2.17 15.33 30.16
N ARG A 414 -3.42 15.33 29.66
CA ARG A 414 -3.71 15.24 28.21
C ARG A 414 -2.87 16.21 27.36
N PRO A 415 -2.77 17.53 27.66
CA PRO A 415 -1.98 18.44 26.83
C PRO A 415 -0.51 18.03 26.73
N GLN A 416 0.08 17.54 27.83
CA GLN A 416 1.45 17.06 27.87
C GLN A 416 1.62 15.77 27.08
N ILE A 417 0.66 14.84 27.17
CA ILE A 417 0.66 13.57 26.42
C ILE A 417 0.60 13.85 24.91
N VAL A 418 -0.31 14.75 24.49
CA VAL A 418 -0.44 15.16 23.08
C VAL A 418 0.84 15.85 22.60
N LEU A 419 1.42 16.75 23.41
CA LEU A 419 2.70 17.40 23.07
C LEU A 419 3.85 16.38 22.99
N ILE A 420 3.90 15.37 23.86
CA ILE A 420 4.92 14.31 23.79
C ILE A 420 4.79 13.54 22.48
N ALA A 421 3.57 13.09 22.13
CA ALA A 421 3.31 12.38 20.89
C ALA A 421 3.69 13.23 19.66
N PHE A 422 3.36 14.51 19.69
CA PHE A 422 3.74 15.48 18.67
C PHE A 422 5.26 15.60 18.52
N LEU A 423 5.98 15.87 19.62
CA LEU A 423 7.43 16.05 19.61
C LEU A 423 8.14 14.77 19.16
N VAL A 424 7.67 13.61 19.60
CA VAL A 424 8.19 12.31 19.14
C VAL A 424 7.99 12.14 17.63
N ALA A 425 6.83 12.52 17.10
CA ALA A 425 6.56 12.49 15.68
C ALA A 425 7.47 13.45 14.90
N VAL A 426 7.57 14.72 15.31
CA VAL A 426 8.44 15.71 14.63
C VAL A 426 9.91 15.35 14.73
N PHE A 427 10.42 14.94 15.89
CA PHE A 427 11.82 14.55 16.05
C PHE A 427 12.17 13.35 15.18
N THR A 428 11.32 12.34 15.12
CA THR A 428 11.61 11.16 14.28
C THR A 428 11.47 11.45 12.80
N LEU A 429 10.50 12.29 12.40
CA LEU A 429 10.34 12.75 11.03
C LEU A 429 11.57 13.56 10.58
N LEU A 430 12.05 14.51 11.39
CA LEU A 430 13.24 15.32 11.13
C LEU A 430 14.53 14.49 11.13
N LEU A 431 14.74 13.70 12.18
CA LEU A 431 15.95 12.89 12.34
C LEU A 431 16.06 11.88 11.22
N HIS A 432 15.07 11.00 11.04
CA HIS A 432 15.14 9.94 10.03
C HIS A 432 14.95 10.50 8.62
N GLY A 433 14.09 11.48 8.40
CA GLY A 433 13.86 12.04 7.07
C GLY A 433 15.06 12.73 6.45
N LEU A 434 15.86 13.43 7.26
CA LEU A 434 17.09 14.07 6.80
C LEU A 434 18.28 13.11 6.71
N THR A 435 18.34 12.09 7.58
CA THR A 435 19.50 11.18 7.66
C THR A 435 19.36 9.93 6.80
N LEU A 436 18.14 9.45 6.53
CA LEU A 436 17.88 8.24 5.73
C LEU A 436 18.55 8.30 4.34
N PRO A 437 18.50 9.41 3.57
CA PRO A 437 19.22 9.50 2.31
C PRO A 437 20.73 9.28 2.44
N ALA A 438 21.35 9.80 3.50
CA ALA A 438 22.77 9.63 3.77
C ALA A 438 23.10 8.18 4.15
N VAL A 439 22.27 7.56 5.00
CA VAL A 439 22.41 6.15 5.39
C VAL A 439 22.32 5.23 4.17
N ILE A 440 21.35 5.46 3.28
CA ILE A 440 21.19 4.64 2.06
C ILE A 440 22.41 4.76 1.15
N ARG A 441 22.90 5.98 0.90
CA ARG A 441 24.09 6.20 0.06
C ARG A 441 25.35 5.59 0.67
N TRP A 442 25.46 5.59 2.00
CA TRP A 442 26.57 4.97 2.71
C TRP A 442 26.54 3.45 2.61
N LEU A 443 25.36 2.82 2.71
CA LEU A 443 25.19 1.37 2.62
C LEU A 443 25.30 0.82 1.19
N TRP A 444 24.96 1.62 0.16
CA TRP A 444 25.14 1.28 -1.25
C TRP A 444 26.00 2.31 -2.01
N PRO A 445 27.33 2.31 -1.83
CA PRO A 445 28.23 3.28 -2.49
C PRO A 445 28.24 3.17 -4.01
N ALA A 446 28.04 1.96 -4.56
CA ALA A 446 28.01 1.70 -6.00
C ALA A 446 26.62 1.94 -6.64
N GLY A 447 25.67 2.49 -5.88
CA GLY A 447 24.27 2.58 -6.27
C GLY A 447 23.52 1.25 -6.02
N VAL A 448 22.21 1.35 -5.84
CA VAL A 448 21.36 0.19 -5.64
C VAL A 448 20.93 -0.38 -7.00
N LYS A 449 21.12 -1.68 -7.21
CA LYS A 449 20.71 -2.39 -8.45
C LYS A 449 19.21 -2.73 -8.44
N SER A 450 18.31 -1.76 -8.25
CA SER A 450 16.84 -1.98 -8.23
C SER A 450 16.14 -1.52 -9.52
N GLY A 451 16.87 -1.49 -10.64
CA GLY A 451 16.31 -1.16 -11.95
C GLY A 451 15.26 -2.19 -12.38
N LEU A 452 14.33 -1.77 -13.24
CA LEU A 452 13.50 -2.74 -13.96
C LEU A 452 14.45 -3.66 -14.72
N ASP A 453 14.43 -4.97 -14.43
CA ASP A 453 15.29 -5.87 -15.18
C ASP A 453 14.77 -5.96 -16.61
N ARG A 454 15.57 -5.47 -17.56
CA ARG A 454 15.20 -5.46 -18.98
C ARG A 454 15.10 -6.88 -19.52
N THR A 455 15.89 -7.81 -18.98
CA THR A 455 15.81 -9.22 -19.38
C THR A 455 14.52 -9.87 -18.89
N GLU A 456 14.11 -9.58 -17.66
CA GLU A 456 12.83 -10.01 -17.11
C GLU A 456 11.64 -9.44 -17.88
N LEU A 457 11.62 -8.13 -18.16
CA LEU A 457 10.54 -7.51 -18.94
C LEU A 457 10.48 -8.08 -20.37
N ALA A 458 11.62 -8.35 -21.00
CA ALA A 458 11.66 -8.98 -22.31
C ALA A 458 11.13 -10.42 -22.29
N ALA A 459 11.40 -11.18 -21.23
CA ALA A 459 10.86 -12.52 -21.05
C ALA A 459 9.34 -12.50 -20.88
N LEU A 460 8.83 -11.69 -19.94
CA LEU A 460 7.38 -11.49 -19.77
C LEU A 460 6.73 -11.01 -21.07
N GLY A 461 7.37 -10.08 -21.77
CA GLY A 461 6.85 -9.56 -23.03
C GLY A 461 6.71 -10.63 -24.11
N ARG A 462 7.66 -11.58 -24.20
CA ARG A 462 7.54 -12.72 -25.12
C ARG A 462 6.36 -13.61 -24.74
N ASP A 463 6.22 -13.98 -23.48
CA ASP A 463 5.12 -14.84 -23.00
C ASP A 463 3.74 -14.22 -23.31
N LEU A 464 3.61 -12.90 -23.13
CA LEU A 464 2.36 -12.18 -23.45
C LEU A 464 2.10 -12.12 -24.97
N VAL A 465 3.14 -11.86 -25.77
CA VAL A 465 3.01 -11.81 -27.23
C VAL A 465 2.63 -13.17 -27.78
N GLU A 466 3.26 -14.24 -27.29
CA GLU A 466 2.96 -15.63 -27.65
C GLU A 466 1.49 -15.95 -27.35
N ALA A 467 1.03 -15.72 -26.11
CA ALA A 467 -0.37 -15.93 -25.75
C ALA A 467 -1.37 -15.13 -26.63
N GLY A 468 -1.01 -13.91 -27.02
CA GLY A 468 -1.86 -13.09 -27.90
C GLY A 468 -1.87 -13.55 -29.35
N VAL A 469 -0.76 -14.11 -29.86
CA VAL A 469 -0.68 -14.67 -31.22
C VAL A 469 -1.37 -16.03 -31.28
N ASP A 470 -1.14 -16.89 -30.29
CA ASP A 470 -1.77 -18.20 -30.19
C ASP A 470 -3.30 -18.08 -30.15
N ALA A 471 -3.84 -17.10 -29.40
CA ALA A 471 -5.29 -16.86 -29.39
C ALA A 471 -5.85 -16.43 -30.75
N ILE A 472 -5.09 -15.67 -31.55
CA ILE A 472 -5.48 -15.34 -32.93
C ILE A 472 -5.46 -16.61 -33.79
N ASP A 473 -4.42 -17.44 -33.66
CA ASP A 473 -4.27 -18.66 -34.44
C ASP A 473 -5.33 -19.72 -34.10
N ASP A 474 -5.70 -19.85 -32.84
CA ASP A 474 -6.80 -20.71 -32.39
C ASP A 474 -8.14 -20.25 -33.00
N GLU A 475 -8.43 -18.95 -33.00
CA GLU A 475 -9.67 -18.42 -33.61
C GLU A 475 -9.71 -18.64 -35.13
N LEU A 476 -8.58 -18.45 -35.83
CA LEU A 476 -8.47 -18.71 -37.27
C LEU A 476 -8.65 -20.19 -37.60
N SER A 477 -8.18 -21.08 -36.73
CA SER A 477 -8.39 -22.52 -36.86
C SER A 477 -9.88 -22.86 -36.78
N LEU A 478 -10.61 -22.26 -35.83
CA LEU A 478 -12.06 -22.40 -35.71
C LEU A 478 -12.83 -21.81 -36.90
N GLU A 479 -12.38 -20.68 -37.46
CA GLU A 479 -12.94 -20.12 -38.71
C GLU A 479 -12.78 -21.07 -39.91
N THR A 480 -11.71 -21.86 -39.93
CA THR A 480 -11.43 -22.82 -41.02
C THR A 480 -12.21 -24.13 -40.87
N GLU A 481 -12.50 -24.54 -39.64
CA GLU A 481 -13.24 -25.78 -39.33
C GLU A 481 -14.76 -25.63 -39.47
N ASP A 482 -15.32 -24.42 -39.28
CA ASP A 482 -16.75 -24.15 -39.31
C ASP A 482 -17.17 -23.36 -40.57
N PRO A 483 -17.86 -23.98 -41.54
CA PRO A 483 -18.26 -23.33 -42.80
C PRO A 483 -19.25 -22.17 -42.62
N GLU A 484 -19.90 -22.03 -41.45
CA GLU A 484 -20.83 -20.94 -41.16
C GLU A 484 -20.13 -19.68 -40.61
N ARG A 485 -18.85 -19.76 -40.25
CA ARG A 485 -18.08 -18.62 -39.72
C ARG A 485 -17.56 -17.70 -40.83
N THR A 486 -17.50 -16.41 -40.53
CA THR A 486 -16.96 -15.40 -41.46
C THR A 486 -15.44 -15.42 -41.40
N ILE A 487 -14.80 -15.64 -42.56
CA ILE A 487 -13.34 -15.67 -42.68
C ILE A 487 -12.77 -14.26 -42.54
N SER A 488 -11.80 -14.10 -41.65
CA SER A 488 -11.04 -12.88 -41.44
C SER A 488 -10.11 -12.57 -42.63
N PRO A 489 -10.05 -11.32 -43.15
CA PRO A 489 -9.10 -10.97 -44.21
C PRO A 489 -7.62 -11.07 -43.76
N ASP A 490 -6.75 -11.65 -44.59
CA ASP A 490 -5.32 -11.83 -44.28
C ASP A 490 -4.60 -10.54 -43.84
N ALA A 491 -4.93 -9.41 -44.49
CA ALA A 491 -4.37 -8.11 -44.13
C ALA A 491 -4.76 -7.66 -42.72
N ALA A 492 -5.95 -8.04 -42.24
CA ALA A 492 -6.39 -7.77 -40.87
C ALA A 492 -5.69 -8.69 -39.86
N VAL A 493 -5.47 -9.96 -40.22
CA VAL A 493 -4.74 -10.94 -39.40
C VAL A 493 -3.28 -10.53 -39.20
N GLU A 494 -2.56 -10.23 -40.28
CA GLU A 494 -1.16 -9.79 -40.20
C GLU A 494 -1.02 -8.49 -39.41
N ARG A 495 -1.98 -7.57 -39.57
CA ARG A 495 -2.03 -6.33 -38.81
C ARG A 495 -2.31 -6.58 -37.33
N ALA A 496 -3.22 -7.50 -36.99
CA ALA A 496 -3.52 -7.88 -35.61
C ALA A 496 -2.29 -8.50 -34.94
N LYS A 497 -1.65 -9.50 -35.55
CA LYS A 497 -0.42 -10.14 -35.04
C LYS A 497 0.72 -9.13 -34.87
N THR A 498 0.90 -8.24 -35.84
CA THR A 498 1.93 -7.17 -35.77
C THR A 498 1.62 -6.18 -34.65
N SER A 499 0.35 -5.80 -34.48
CA SER A 499 -0.09 -4.96 -33.35
C SER A 499 0.14 -5.64 -32.01
N THR A 500 -0.15 -6.94 -31.88
CA THR A 500 0.09 -7.74 -30.66
C THR A 500 1.57 -7.75 -30.30
N ARG A 501 2.46 -7.99 -31.27
CA ARG A 501 3.92 -7.94 -31.09
C ARG A 501 4.40 -6.54 -30.70
N ASN A 502 3.81 -5.52 -31.30
CA ASN A 502 4.17 -4.12 -31.08
C ASN A 502 3.44 -3.49 -29.90
N ALA A 503 2.49 -4.15 -29.24
CA ALA A 503 1.78 -3.60 -28.08
C ALA A 503 2.72 -3.24 -26.92
N ILE A 504 3.92 -3.84 -26.91
CA ILE A 504 5.00 -3.66 -25.92
C ILE A 504 6.05 -2.60 -26.37
N ALA A 505 5.93 -2.02 -27.58
CA ALA A 505 6.78 -0.94 -28.11
C ALA A 505 5.96 0.26 -28.68
N PRO A 506 6.46 1.51 -28.74
CA PRO A 506 5.64 2.64 -29.17
C PRO A 506 5.77 2.99 -30.68
N LEU A 507 4.62 3.33 -31.32
CA LEU A 507 4.37 4.02 -32.63
C LEU A 507 4.49 3.14 -33.91
N SER A 508 3.74 3.27 -35.05
CA SER A 508 2.96 4.37 -35.70
C SER A 508 1.85 3.86 -36.71
N PHE A 509 1.09 4.79 -37.29
CA PHE A 509 -0.16 4.82 -38.12
C PHE A 509 -0.29 4.05 -39.47
N ASP A 510 -1.55 3.75 -39.90
CA ASP A 510 -2.31 4.42 -41.01
C ASP A 510 -3.70 3.77 -41.28
N ALA A 511 -4.71 4.57 -41.67
CA ALA A 511 -6.09 4.13 -41.93
C ALA A 511 -6.47 4.27 -43.42
N PRO A 512 -7.05 3.24 -44.09
CA PRO A 512 -7.68 3.39 -45.40
C PRO A 512 -9.22 3.51 -45.31
N PRO A 513 -9.87 4.02 -46.38
CA PRO A 513 -11.20 4.63 -46.31
C PRO A 513 -12.36 3.64 -46.42
N THR A 514 -13.52 4.15 -45.99
CA THR A 514 -14.85 3.53 -45.94
C THR A 514 -15.45 3.15 -47.29
N GLY A 515 -16.08 1.97 -47.34
CA GLY A 515 -17.07 1.54 -48.32
C GLY A 515 -17.92 0.39 -47.76
N ALA A 516 -19.23 0.38 -48.01
CA ALA A 516 -20.25 -0.36 -47.25
C ALA A 516 -20.81 -1.64 -47.94
N HIS A 517 -20.96 -2.70 -47.12
CA HIS A 517 -21.90 -3.86 -47.08
C HIS A 517 -22.18 -4.78 -48.30
N PRO A 518 -22.65 -6.05 -48.12
CA PRO A 518 -22.54 -7.02 -46.99
C PRO A 518 -22.04 -8.43 -47.41
N THR A 519 -21.39 -9.17 -46.49
CA THR A 519 -21.14 -10.65 -46.37
C THR A 519 -19.72 -10.94 -45.85
N THR A 520 -18.77 -10.08 -46.16
CA THR A 520 -17.41 -10.10 -45.59
C THR A 520 -17.28 -9.00 -44.54
N GLU A 521 -16.75 -9.36 -43.38
CA GLU A 521 -16.38 -8.39 -42.36
C GLU A 521 -15.37 -7.38 -42.93
N THR A 522 -15.56 -6.09 -42.64
CA THR A 522 -14.60 -5.08 -43.10
C THR A 522 -13.23 -5.34 -42.44
N PRO A 523 -12.11 -5.09 -43.13
CA PRO A 523 -10.78 -5.29 -42.55
C PRO A 523 -10.57 -4.54 -41.23
N ALA A 524 -11.23 -3.39 -41.05
CA ALA A 524 -11.21 -2.62 -39.82
C ALA A 524 -11.97 -3.31 -38.67
N ALA A 525 -13.13 -3.90 -38.95
CA ALA A 525 -13.91 -4.66 -37.96
C ALA A 525 -13.21 -5.97 -37.58
N ALA A 526 -12.66 -6.69 -38.56
CA ALA A 526 -11.86 -7.90 -38.33
C ALA A 526 -10.62 -7.61 -37.48
N TYR A 527 -9.90 -6.54 -37.81
CA TYR A 527 -8.77 -6.07 -37.01
C TYR A 527 -9.19 -5.73 -35.58
N ALA A 528 -10.28 -4.97 -35.40
CA ALA A 528 -10.74 -4.59 -34.06
C ALA A 528 -11.17 -5.80 -33.21
N ARG A 529 -11.81 -6.80 -33.83
CA ARG A 529 -12.17 -8.07 -33.17
C ARG A 529 -10.92 -8.84 -32.76
N LEU A 530 -10.01 -9.12 -33.69
CA LEU A 530 -8.78 -9.89 -33.44
C LEU A 530 -7.86 -9.18 -32.45
N ALA A 531 -7.78 -7.84 -32.50
CA ALA A 531 -7.00 -7.05 -31.55
C ALA A 531 -7.58 -7.12 -30.13
N ARG A 532 -8.93 -7.13 -29.98
CA ARG A 532 -9.58 -7.34 -28.67
C ARG A 532 -9.35 -8.75 -28.15
N LEU A 533 -9.48 -9.77 -29.01
CA LEU A 533 -9.21 -11.17 -28.66
C LEU A 533 -7.77 -11.34 -28.16
N ALA A 534 -6.79 -10.83 -28.90
CA ALA A 534 -5.38 -10.88 -28.50
C ALA A 534 -5.12 -10.13 -27.19
N LEU A 535 -5.77 -8.98 -26.98
CA LEU A 535 -5.66 -8.21 -25.74
C LEU A 535 -6.26 -8.97 -24.54
N GLU A 536 -7.40 -9.63 -24.71
CA GLU A 536 -8.03 -10.46 -23.68
C GLU A 536 -7.14 -11.67 -23.31
N ALA A 537 -6.53 -12.32 -24.31
CA ALA A 537 -5.56 -13.39 -24.11
C ALA A 537 -4.31 -12.90 -23.36
N GLN A 538 -3.74 -11.76 -23.79
CA GLN A 538 -2.63 -11.09 -23.10
C GLN A 538 -2.96 -10.75 -21.64
N ARG A 539 -4.16 -10.26 -21.36
CA ARG A 539 -4.61 -9.99 -19.98
C ARG A 539 -4.76 -11.25 -19.16
N THR A 540 -5.27 -12.31 -19.75
CA THR A 540 -5.42 -13.60 -19.08
C THR A 540 -4.05 -14.15 -18.71
N ALA A 541 -3.10 -14.17 -19.66
CA ALA A 541 -1.71 -14.54 -19.41
C ALA A 541 -1.04 -13.67 -18.34
N LEU A 542 -1.18 -12.34 -18.40
CA LEU A 542 -0.64 -11.43 -17.38
C LEU A 542 -1.22 -11.70 -15.98
N ASN A 543 -2.51 -12.02 -15.90
CA ASN A 543 -3.19 -12.34 -14.64
C ASN A 543 -2.78 -13.71 -14.09
N GLU A 544 -2.49 -14.68 -14.96
CA GLU A 544 -1.92 -15.97 -14.59
C GLU A 544 -0.49 -15.80 -14.06
N GLU A 545 0.37 -15.11 -14.79
CA GLU A 545 1.75 -14.83 -14.38
C GLU A 545 1.82 -14.04 -13.06
N ARG A 546 0.93 -13.06 -12.89
CA ARG A 546 0.75 -12.36 -11.60
C ARG A 546 0.35 -13.32 -10.50
N ALA A 547 -0.58 -14.24 -10.75
CA ALA A 547 -1.02 -15.20 -9.74
C ALA A 547 0.05 -16.26 -9.44
N ILE A 548 0.95 -16.55 -10.39
CA ILE A 548 2.12 -17.43 -10.20
C ILE A 548 3.20 -16.69 -9.40
N GLY A 549 3.38 -15.38 -9.64
CA GLY A 549 4.40 -14.56 -9.01
C GLY A 549 5.79 -14.77 -9.61
N ARG A 550 5.89 -15.33 -10.82
CA ARG A 550 7.16 -15.63 -11.50
C ARG A 550 7.97 -14.38 -11.79
N TYR A 551 7.28 -13.33 -12.21
CA TYR A 551 7.86 -12.04 -12.55
C TYR A 551 7.66 -11.03 -11.41
N SER A 552 8.57 -10.08 -11.31
CA SER A 552 8.55 -8.97 -10.36
C SER A 552 7.29 -8.13 -10.53
N SER A 553 6.79 -7.57 -9.43
CA SER A 553 5.61 -6.70 -9.47
C SER A 553 5.82 -5.47 -10.36
N LYS A 554 7.06 -5.01 -10.53
CA LYS A 554 7.40 -3.91 -11.42
C LYS A 554 7.32 -4.31 -12.90
N ALA A 555 7.79 -5.51 -13.27
CA ALA A 555 7.61 -6.04 -14.61
C ALA A 555 6.13 -6.24 -14.95
N ILE A 556 5.36 -6.85 -14.03
CA ILE A 556 3.91 -7.02 -14.18
C ILE A 556 3.20 -5.67 -14.32
N ARG A 557 3.56 -4.67 -13.50
CA ARG A 557 2.95 -3.33 -13.56
C ARG A 557 3.32 -2.59 -14.84
N ALA A 558 4.56 -2.73 -15.32
CA ALA A 558 4.99 -2.13 -16.58
C ALA A 558 4.23 -2.74 -17.77
N ALA A 559 4.08 -4.08 -17.80
CA ALA A 559 3.27 -4.77 -18.80
C ALA A 559 1.78 -4.36 -18.71
N GLU A 560 1.23 -4.25 -17.50
CA GLU A 560 -0.15 -3.78 -17.30
C GLU A 560 -0.37 -2.38 -17.88
N LEU A 561 0.54 -1.44 -17.62
CA LEU A 561 0.46 -0.08 -18.16
C LEU A 561 0.57 -0.06 -19.70
N ALA A 562 1.40 -0.93 -20.27
CA ALA A 562 1.51 -1.07 -21.73
C ALA A 562 0.22 -1.60 -22.36
N LEU A 563 -0.37 -2.65 -21.78
CA LEU A 563 -1.65 -3.20 -22.21
C LEU A 563 -2.81 -2.22 -22.00
N ASP A 564 -2.81 -1.46 -20.90
CA ASP A 564 -3.81 -0.42 -20.63
C ASP A 564 -3.75 0.71 -21.67
N ALA A 565 -2.54 1.14 -22.02
CA ALA A 565 -2.34 2.10 -23.09
C ALA A 565 -2.77 1.52 -24.46
N HIS A 566 -2.63 0.20 -24.67
CA HIS A 566 -3.09 -0.45 -25.90
C HIS A 566 -4.62 -0.53 -25.98
N GLU A 567 -5.28 -0.92 -24.89
CA GLU A 567 -6.74 -0.97 -24.79
C GLU A 567 -7.37 0.41 -25.08
N ALA A 568 -6.82 1.47 -24.47
CA ALA A 568 -7.28 2.84 -24.68
C ALA A 568 -7.20 3.30 -26.15
N ARG A 569 -6.32 2.69 -26.96
CA ARG A 569 -6.21 2.98 -28.40
C ARG A 569 -7.23 2.20 -29.25
N ILE A 570 -7.54 0.96 -28.88
CA ILE A 570 -8.43 0.07 -29.65
C ILE A 570 -9.92 0.35 -29.36
N THR A 571 -10.23 0.81 -28.15
CA THR A 571 -11.60 1.07 -27.71
C THR A 571 -11.80 2.55 -27.37
N PRO A 572 -11.90 3.44 -28.39
CA PRO A 572 -12.24 4.84 -28.15
C PRO A 572 -13.67 4.96 -27.61
N PHE A 573 -13.92 5.98 -26.78
CA PHE A 573 -15.23 6.27 -26.17
C PHE A 573 -16.37 6.22 -27.20
N ASN A 574 -17.33 5.32 -27.00
CA ASN A 574 -18.69 5.56 -27.47
C ASN A 574 -19.33 6.51 -26.45
N HIS A 575 -19.59 7.75 -26.87
CA HIS A 575 -20.29 8.75 -26.07
C HIS A 575 -21.73 8.34 -25.76
#